data_AF-A0A559LYE1-F1
#
_entry.id   AF-A0A559LYE1-F1
#
_cell.length_a   1.000
_cell.length_b   1.000
_cell.length_c   1.000
_cell.angle_alpha   90.00
_cell.angle_beta   90.00
_cell.angle_gamma   90.00
#
_symmetry.space_group_name_H-M   'P 1'
#
loop_
_entity.id
_entity.type
_entity.pdbx_description
1 polymer ?
#
loop_
_entity_poly.entity_id
_entity_poly.type
_entity_poly.pdbx_seq_one_letter_code
_entity_poly.pdbx_strand_id
1 'polypeptide(L)'
;MEVLERGESFEEINRDFKYAHTLIVYRVGDDVYHGITKSRCRFADEVKLEELSNVVLIPTTTYCPLFPSNYTRAPDPLPPNCYIKRPHLLSYDRIHDTANASSISERVLKEAEVCEILKLHPHPSIAQYLGCQVHNGRITGVCFTKYSDTLMHRVNPKSRMKRAFIYDGRALKNPDDFLYGVERGIRHLHSLGLVHNDINPSNIMFDEDTDEEDTSVIIDFDSCRPVGESLEGVGRTFEWYDESV
;
A
#
# COMPACT_ATOMS: atom_id res chain seq x y z
N MET A 1 8.39 -18.52 -14.21
CA MET A 1 7.23 -18.07 -13.40
C MET A 1 7.78 -17.35 -12.18
N GLU A 2 7.16 -16.23 -11.81
CA GLU A 2 7.51 -15.44 -10.63
C GLU A 2 6.22 -15.21 -9.82
N VAL A 3 6.17 -15.60 -8.56
CA VAL A 3 5.03 -15.29 -7.69
C VAL A 3 5.17 -13.85 -7.21
N LEU A 4 4.18 -13.01 -7.50
CA LEU A 4 4.17 -11.59 -7.15
C LEU A 4 3.50 -11.34 -5.80
N GLU A 5 2.32 -11.91 -5.60
CA GLU A 5 1.52 -11.72 -4.38
C GLU A 5 0.82 -13.01 -3.96
N ARG A 6 0.57 -13.14 -2.67
CA ARG A 6 -0.15 -14.27 -2.06
C ARG A 6 -1.04 -13.77 -0.93
N GLY A 7 -2.25 -14.29 -0.85
CA GLY A 7 -3.20 -13.92 0.21
C GLY A 7 -4.07 -15.11 0.62
N GLU A 8 -4.26 -15.30 1.93
CA GLU A 8 -5.22 -16.30 2.42
C GLU A 8 -6.64 -15.71 2.41
N SER A 9 -7.59 -16.49 1.90
CA SER A 9 -9.02 -16.17 1.92
C SER A 9 -9.73 -17.02 2.97
N PHE A 10 -10.69 -16.40 3.67
CA PHE A 10 -11.45 -17.01 4.76
C PHE A 10 -12.94 -16.82 4.52
N GLU A 11 -13.72 -17.85 4.87
CA GLU A 11 -15.17 -17.85 4.81
C GLU A 11 -15.75 -17.91 6.23
N GLU A 12 -16.81 -17.16 6.48
CA GLU A 12 -17.54 -17.22 7.75
C GLU A 12 -18.49 -18.43 7.75
N ILE A 13 -18.23 -19.38 8.66
CA ILE A 13 -19.05 -20.57 8.86
C ILE A 13 -19.43 -20.63 10.33
N ASN A 14 -20.73 -20.45 10.64
CA ASN A 14 -21.25 -20.45 12.01
C ASN A 14 -20.57 -19.44 12.94
N ARG A 15 -20.28 -18.21 12.45
CA ARG A 15 -19.55 -17.14 13.16
C ARG A 15 -18.06 -17.41 13.41
N ASP A 16 -17.51 -18.47 12.84
CA ASP A 16 -16.07 -18.74 12.83
C ASP A 16 -15.52 -18.55 11.41
N PHE A 17 -14.41 -17.81 11.29
CA PHE A 17 -13.69 -17.67 10.02
C PHE A 17 -12.82 -18.91 9.77
N LYS A 18 -13.14 -19.65 8.72
CA LYS A 18 -12.38 -20.83 8.30
C LYS A 18 -11.64 -20.52 7.01
N TYR A 19 -10.41 -21.02 6.92
CA TYR A 19 -9.63 -20.91 5.69
C TYR A 19 -10.34 -21.61 4.55
N ALA A 20 -10.44 -20.91 3.42
CA ALA A 20 -11.08 -21.41 2.21
C ALA A 20 -10.04 -21.80 1.16
N HIS A 21 -9.16 -20.87 0.80
CA HIS A 21 -8.14 -21.04 -0.24
C HIS A 21 -7.06 -19.96 -0.13
N THR A 22 -5.97 -20.12 -0.89
CA THR A 22 -4.92 -19.12 -1.07
C THR A 22 -5.02 -18.53 -2.48
N LEU A 23 -5.12 -17.20 -2.56
CA LEU A 23 -5.02 -16.40 -3.77
C LEU A 23 -3.56 -16.24 -4.18
N ILE A 24 -3.27 -16.40 -5.46
CA ILE A 24 -1.93 -16.28 -6.04
C ILE A 24 -1.99 -15.30 -7.21
N VAL A 25 -1.13 -14.28 -7.18
CA VAL A 25 -0.82 -13.46 -8.35
C VAL A 25 0.60 -13.79 -8.80
N TYR A 26 0.76 -14.11 -10.08
CA TYR A 26 2.06 -14.53 -10.61
C TYR A 26 2.28 -14.04 -12.05
N ARG A 27 3.55 -13.97 -12.44
CA ARG A 27 4.00 -13.54 -13.76
C ARG A 27 4.60 -14.70 -14.55
N VAL A 28 4.27 -14.77 -15.84
CA VAL A 28 4.90 -15.66 -16.83
C VAL A 28 5.21 -14.83 -18.07
N GLY A 29 6.50 -14.60 -18.35
CA GLY A 29 6.89 -13.63 -19.36
C GLY A 29 6.46 -12.22 -18.93
N ASP A 30 5.72 -11.52 -19.80
CA ASP A 30 5.16 -10.19 -19.52
C ASP A 30 3.74 -10.23 -18.96
N ASP A 31 3.09 -11.41 -18.98
CA ASP A 31 1.71 -11.58 -18.58
C ASP A 31 1.59 -11.85 -17.08
N VAL A 32 0.57 -11.23 -16.46
CA VAL A 32 0.23 -11.39 -15.05
C VAL A 32 -1.09 -12.12 -14.92
N TYR A 33 -1.11 -13.14 -14.08
CA TYR A 33 -2.25 -14.02 -13.85
C TYR A 33 -2.67 -13.99 -12.39
N HIS A 34 -3.96 -14.14 -12.18
CA HIS A 34 -4.57 -14.49 -10.91
C HIS A 34 -4.97 -15.97 -10.93
N GLY A 35 -4.88 -16.65 -9.80
CA GLY A 35 -5.44 -17.98 -9.62
C GLY A 35 -5.54 -18.35 -8.15
N ILE A 36 -6.19 -19.46 -7.85
CA ILE A 36 -6.41 -19.92 -6.47
C ILE A 36 -5.89 -21.35 -6.28
N THR A 37 -5.42 -21.65 -5.07
CA THR A 37 -5.08 -23.00 -4.63
C THR A 37 -5.72 -23.34 -3.30
N LYS A 38 -6.10 -24.60 -3.11
CA LYS A 38 -6.60 -25.10 -1.81
C LYS A 38 -5.48 -25.28 -0.80
N SER A 39 -4.24 -25.42 -1.26
CA SER A 39 -3.06 -25.57 -0.42
C SER A 39 -2.71 -24.25 0.27
N ARG A 40 -2.27 -24.32 1.52
CA ARG A 40 -1.65 -23.17 2.20
C ARG A 40 -0.20 -23.07 1.75
N CYS A 41 0.16 -21.97 1.09
CA CYS A 41 1.52 -21.74 0.60
C CYS A 41 2.19 -20.64 1.42
N ARG A 42 3.04 -21.02 2.36
CA ARG A 42 3.83 -20.09 3.20
C ARG A 42 4.96 -19.46 2.42
N PHE A 43 5.51 -20.16 1.43
CA PHE A 43 6.60 -19.66 0.60
C PHE A 43 6.23 -19.66 -0.90
N ALA A 44 6.93 -18.85 -1.69
CA ALA A 44 6.64 -18.67 -3.12
C ALA A 44 6.99 -19.92 -3.94
N ASP A 45 8.04 -20.63 -3.54
CA ASP A 45 8.52 -21.89 -4.12
C ASP A 45 7.59 -23.09 -3.84
N GLU A 46 6.67 -22.97 -2.87
CA GLU A 46 5.63 -23.98 -2.62
C GLU A 46 4.48 -23.91 -3.64
N VAL A 47 4.39 -22.85 -4.45
CA VAL A 47 3.31 -22.66 -5.42
C VAL A 47 3.59 -23.47 -6.68
N LYS A 48 2.67 -24.37 -7.03
CA LYS A 48 2.72 -25.16 -8.26
C LYS A 48 1.61 -24.76 -9.23
N LEU A 49 1.98 -24.46 -10.48
CA LEU A 49 1.03 -23.99 -11.51
C LEU A 49 -0.07 -25.01 -11.79
N GLU A 50 0.28 -26.30 -11.79
CA GLU A 50 -0.64 -27.40 -12.01
C GLU A 50 -1.68 -27.58 -10.90
N GLU A 51 -1.44 -27.02 -9.70
CA GLU A 51 -2.38 -27.04 -8.58
C GLU A 51 -3.28 -25.79 -8.56
N LEU A 52 -3.04 -24.82 -9.45
CA LEU A 52 -3.87 -23.61 -9.54
C LEU A 52 -5.16 -23.88 -10.29
N SER A 53 -6.24 -23.30 -9.78
CA SER A 53 -7.57 -23.29 -10.39
C SER A 53 -8.06 -21.84 -10.54
N ASN A 54 -9.14 -21.64 -11.29
CA ASN A 54 -9.70 -20.32 -11.61
C ASN A 54 -8.62 -19.34 -12.12
N VAL A 55 -7.74 -19.85 -12.98
CA VAL A 55 -6.64 -19.05 -13.53
C VAL A 55 -7.20 -18.09 -14.57
N VAL A 56 -6.97 -16.79 -14.34
CA VAL A 56 -7.40 -15.71 -15.22
C VAL A 56 -6.25 -14.76 -15.48
N LEU A 57 -6.14 -14.29 -16.73
CA LEU A 57 -5.23 -13.21 -17.07
C LEU A 57 -5.72 -11.92 -16.41
N ILE A 58 -4.82 -11.14 -15.82
CA ILE A 58 -5.11 -9.78 -15.36
C ILE A 58 -4.66 -8.82 -16.47
N PRO A 59 -5.60 -8.20 -17.21
CA PRO A 59 -5.23 -7.26 -18.27
C PRO A 59 -4.36 -6.14 -17.71
N THR A 60 -3.27 -5.79 -18.38
CA THR A 60 -2.37 -4.71 -17.94
C THR A 60 -3.10 -3.39 -17.70
N THR A 61 -4.14 -3.11 -18.47
CA THR A 61 -4.97 -1.90 -18.32
C THR A 61 -5.71 -1.82 -16.99
N THR A 62 -5.94 -2.95 -16.32
CA THR A 62 -6.63 -3.06 -15.03
C THR A 62 -5.79 -2.47 -13.90
N TYR A 63 -4.46 -2.53 -13.98
CA TYR A 63 -3.56 -2.11 -12.89
C TYR A 63 -2.45 -1.13 -13.29
N CYS A 64 -2.12 -1.02 -14.56
CA CYS A 64 -1.18 -0.05 -15.11
C CYS A 64 -1.94 1.00 -15.94
N PRO A 65 -2.42 2.09 -15.33
CA PRO A 65 -3.12 3.16 -16.07
C PRO A 65 -2.18 3.86 -17.07
N LEU A 66 -2.77 4.56 -18.05
CA LEU A 66 -2.00 5.45 -18.92
C LEU A 66 -1.34 6.56 -18.09
N PHE A 67 -0.11 6.91 -18.43
CA PHE A 67 0.62 7.99 -17.79
C PHE A 67 0.07 9.36 -18.25
N PRO A 68 -0.47 10.19 -17.34
CA PRO A 68 -0.90 11.54 -17.69
C PRO A 68 0.32 12.42 -18.02
N SER A 69 0.24 13.22 -19.10
CA SER A 69 1.37 14.03 -19.56
C SER A 69 1.77 15.15 -18.61
N ASN A 70 0.87 15.56 -17.71
CA ASN A 70 1.11 16.57 -16.68
C ASN A 70 1.66 15.99 -15.38
N TYR A 71 1.86 14.67 -15.28
CA TYR A 71 2.45 14.04 -14.10
C TYR A 71 3.97 14.00 -14.21
N THR A 72 4.62 13.89 -13.06
CA THR A 72 6.06 13.78 -12.92
C THR A 72 6.49 12.37 -13.29
N ARG A 73 7.40 12.23 -14.27
CA ARG A 73 8.08 10.96 -14.53
C ARG A 73 9.25 10.80 -13.55
N ALA A 74 9.37 9.63 -12.94
CA ALA A 74 10.50 9.32 -12.07
C ALA A 74 11.84 9.30 -12.86
N PRO A 75 12.98 9.58 -12.20
CA PRO A 75 14.30 9.48 -12.84
C PRO A 75 14.58 8.09 -13.42
N ASP A 76 15.34 8.04 -14.51
CA ASP A 76 15.81 6.81 -15.15
C ASP A 76 17.32 6.93 -15.44
N PRO A 77 18.20 6.19 -14.73
CA PRO A 77 17.89 5.18 -13.72
C PRO A 77 17.32 5.78 -12.43
N LEU A 78 16.57 4.97 -11.67
CA LEU A 78 16.06 5.36 -10.36
C LEU A 78 17.20 5.56 -9.35
N PRO A 79 17.05 6.48 -8.38
CA PRO A 79 18.02 6.64 -7.30
C PRO A 79 18.19 5.35 -6.48
N PRO A 80 19.38 5.09 -5.90
CA PRO A 80 19.63 3.90 -5.07
C PRO A 80 18.69 3.78 -3.86
N ASN A 81 18.29 4.92 -3.28
CA ASN A 81 17.36 5.02 -2.14
C ASN A 81 15.91 5.24 -2.60
N CYS A 82 15.47 4.57 -3.66
CA CYS A 82 14.10 4.62 -4.15
C CYS A 82 13.30 3.40 -3.69
N TYR A 83 12.09 3.65 -3.16
CA TYR A 83 11.04 2.66 -3.01
C TYR A 83 10.07 2.76 -4.19
N ILE A 84 9.72 1.62 -4.80
CA ILE A 84 8.73 1.56 -5.87
C ILE A 84 7.48 0.89 -5.31
N LYS A 85 6.43 1.68 -5.10
CA LYS A 85 5.12 1.15 -4.74
C LYS A 85 4.46 0.57 -5.98
N ARG A 86 4.22 -0.74 -5.99
CA ARG A 86 3.53 -1.43 -7.09
C ARG A 86 2.05 -1.62 -6.74
N PRO A 87 1.15 -1.64 -7.74
CA PRO A 87 -0.27 -1.86 -7.49
C PRO A 87 -0.51 -3.23 -6.83
N HIS A 88 -1.34 -3.28 -5.79
CA HIS A 88 -1.74 -4.53 -5.13
C HIS A 88 -2.83 -5.26 -5.92
N LEU A 89 -2.49 -6.42 -6.47
CA LEU A 89 -3.30 -7.16 -7.44
C LEU A 89 -4.17 -8.26 -6.82
N LEU A 90 -3.94 -8.66 -5.57
CA LEU A 90 -4.80 -9.64 -4.89
C LEU A 90 -6.29 -9.23 -4.85
N SER A 91 -6.57 -7.93 -4.87
CA SER A 91 -7.94 -7.41 -4.92
C SER A 91 -8.68 -7.75 -6.22
N TYR A 92 -7.97 -8.18 -7.27
CA TYR A 92 -8.56 -8.57 -8.56
C TYR A 92 -9.58 -9.70 -8.42
N ASP A 93 -9.37 -10.62 -7.47
CA ASP A 93 -10.29 -11.72 -7.16
C ASP A 93 -11.73 -11.24 -6.90
N ARG A 94 -11.90 -10.05 -6.30
CA ARG A 94 -13.22 -9.51 -5.96
C ARG A 94 -13.88 -8.71 -7.09
N ILE A 95 -13.11 -8.28 -8.09
CA ILE A 95 -13.57 -7.32 -9.09
C ILE A 95 -13.60 -7.88 -10.52
N HIS A 96 -12.95 -9.02 -10.78
CA HIS A 96 -12.81 -9.56 -12.13
C HIS A 96 -14.14 -9.90 -12.82
N ASP A 97 -15.17 -10.25 -12.05
CA ASP A 97 -16.52 -10.54 -12.55
C ASP A 97 -17.48 -9.34 -12.48
N THR A 98 -16.97 -8.16 -12.11
CA THR A 98 -17.77 -6.94 -11.96
C THR A 98 -17.46 -5.93 -13.05
N ALA A 99 -18.37 -4.99 -13.30
CA ALA A 99 -18.11 -3.84 -14.17
C ALA A 99 -16.97 -2.91 -13.66
N ASN A 100 -16.42 -3.16 -12.46
CA ASN A 100 -15.42 -2.33 -11.76
C ASN A 100 -13.98 -2.87 -11.89
N ALA A 101 -13.67 -3.61 -12.95
CA ALA A 101 -12.33 -4.13 -13.21
C ALA A 101 -11.26 -3.02 -13.29
N SER A 102 -11.61 -1.74 -13.51
CA SER A 102 -10.66 -0.61 -13.54
C SER A 102 -10.22 -0.08 -12.17
N SER A 103 -10.83 -0.53 -11.08
CA SER A 103 -10.62 0.04 -9.73
C SER A 103 -9.16 0.05 -9.26
N ILE A 104 -8.33 -0.93 -9.64
CA ILE A 104 -6.91 -0.94 -9.27
C ILE A 104 -6.15 0.20 -9.98
N SER A 105 -6.33 0.32 -11.30
CA SER A 105 -5.69 1.39 -12.08
C SER A 105 -6.16 2.79 -11.65
N GLU A 106 -7.42 2.92 -11.26
CA GLU A 106 -7.97 4.17 -10.72
C GLU A 106 -7.35 4.55 -9.38
N ARG A 107 -7.10 3.56 -8.50
CA ARG A 107 -6.38 3.78 -7.24
C ARG A 107 -4.96 4.28 -7.49
N VAL A 108 -4.24 3.67 -8.44
CA VAL A 108 -2.89 4.12 -8.84
C VAL A 108 -2.91 5.56 -9.34
N LEU A 109 -3.91 5.94 -10.15
CA LEU A 109 -4.05 7.32 -10.62
C LEU A 109 -4.37 8.31 -9.50
N LYS A 110 -5.29 7.95 -8.58
CA LYS A 110 -5.63 8.79 -7.42
C LYS A 110 -4.43 8.99 -6.51
N GLU A 111 -3.67 7.94 -6.22
CA GLU A 111 -2.46 8.06 -5.40
C GLU A 111 -1.43 8.96 -6.08
N ALA A 112 -1.18 8.77 -7.38
CA ALA A 112 -0.27 9.63 -8.13
C ALA A 112 -0.74 11.09 -8.17
N GLU A 113 -2.05 11.35 -8.31
CA GLU A 113 -2.64 12.70 -8.27
C GLU A 113 -2.35 13.41 -6.94
N VAL A 114 -2.59 12.72 -5.82
CA VAL A 114 -2.25 13.24 -4.48
C VAL A 114 -0.75 13.52 -4.39
N CYS A 115 0.08 12.61 -4.88
CA CYS A 115 1.53 12.75 -4.86
C CYS A 115 2.05 13.96 -5.66
N GLU A 116 1.42 14.31 -6.79
CA GLU A 116 1.76 15.53 -7.53
C GLU A 116 1.51 16.79 -6.68
N ILE A 117 0.42 16.84 -5.91
CA ILE A 117 0.13 17.95 -4.97
C ILE A 117 1.21 18.00 -3.88
N LEU A 118 1.51 16.86 -3.25
CA LEU A 118 2.51 16.78 -2.17
C LEU A 118 3.91 17.16 -2.64
N LYS A 119 4.25 16.86 -3.90
CA LYS A 119 5.53 17.26 -4.50
C LYS A 119 5.71 18.77 -4.58
N LEU A 120 4.64 19.52 -4.85
CA LEU A 120 4.66 20.98 -4.91
C LEU A 120 4.81 21.62 -3.52
N HIS A 121 4.44 20.88 -2.47
CA HIS A 121 4.43 21.34 -1.08
C HIS A 121 5.15 20.32 -0.18
N PRO A 122 6.48 20.14 -0.31
CA PRO A 122 7.21 19.13 0.45
C PRO A 122 7.21 19.43 1.96
N HIS A 123 7.15 18.37 2.77
CA HIS A 123 7.24 18.45 4.23
C HIS A 123 8.06 17.26 4.77
N PRO A 124 8.96 17.45 5.76
CA PRO A 124 9.85 16.38 6.25
C PRO A 124 9.09 15.16 6.79
N SER A 125 7.90 15.37 7.40
CA SER A 125 7.07 14.28 7.93
C SER A 125 6.13 13.62 6.91
N ILE A 126 6.37 13.80 5.61
CA ILE A 126 5.57 13.22 4.52
C ILE A 126 6.53 12.60 3.51
N ALA A 127 6.22 11.39 3.05
CA ALA A 127 7.07 10.67 2.12
C ALA A 127 7.33 11.47 0.84
N GLN A 128 8.60 11.56 0.46
CA GLN A 128 9.00 12.32 -0.71
C GLN A 128 8.67 11.55 -2.00
N TYR A 129 7.78 12.12 -2.80
CA TYR A 129 7.43 11.58 -4.12
C TYR A 129 8.49 11.92 -5.18
N LEU A 130 8.99 10.89 -5.85
CA LEU A 130 10.04 10.98 -6.88
C LEU A 130 9.46 11.00 -8.30
N GLY A 131 8.20 10.59 -8.51
CA GLY A 131 7.55 10.50 -9.82
C GLY A 131 6.94 9.12 -10.08
N CYS A 132 6.27 8.97 -11.22
CA CYS A 132 5.79 7.67 -11.68
C CYS A 132 6.88 6.94 -12.48
N GLN A 133 7.08 5.65 -12.21
CA GLN A 133 7.78 4.77 -13.13
C GLN A 133 6.87 4.49 -14.33
N VAL A 134 7.39 4.72 -15.54
CA VAL A 134 6.61 4.63 -16.79
C VAL A 134 7.27 3.68 -17.78
N HIS A 135 6.50 2.68 -18.23
CA HIS A 135 6.88 1.75 -19.29
C HIS A 135 5.74 1.66 -20.33
N ASN A 136 6.07 1.74 -21.61
CA ASN A 136 5.10 1.74 -22.72
C ASN A 136 3.91 2.70 -22.52
N GLY A 137 4.20 3.91 -22.01
CA GLY A 137 3.19 4.96 -21.77
C GLY A 137 2.25 4.69 -20.59
N ARG A 138 2.54 3.70 -19.74
CA ARG A 138 1.73 3.34 -18.56
C ARG A 138 2.50 3.43 -17.27
N ILE A 139 1.81 3.74 -16.18
CA ILE A 139 2.38 3.76 -14.83
C ILE A 139 2.54 2.32 -14.35
N THR A 140 3.79 1.91 -14.08
CA THR A 140 4.12 0.58 -13.53
C THR A 140 4.46 0.61 -12.05
N GLY A 141 4.60 1.80 -11.47
CA GLY A 141 4.81 2.03 -10.05
C GLY A 141 4.85 3.52 -9.71
N VAL A 142 4.56 3.83 -8.45
CA VAL A 142 4.68 5.17 -7.87
C VAL A 142 5.95 5.19 -7.02
N CYS A 143 6.89 6.09 -7.33
CA CYS A 143 8.23 6.07 -6.73
C CYS A 143 8.33 7.08 -5.57
N PHE A 144 8.90 6.63 -4.46
CA PHE A 144 9.16 7.43 -3.27
C PHE A 144 10.61 7.28 -2.83
N THR A 145 11.09 8.21 -2.02
CA THR A 145 12.30 7.98 -1.20
C THR A 145 12.06 6.77 -0.30
N LYS A 146 13.09 5.94 -0.13
CA LYS A 146 13.05 4.75 0.72
C LYS A 146 13.34 5.14 2.17
N TYR A 147 12.46 4.75 3.08
CA TYR A 147 12.60 4.91 4.53
C TYR A 147 12.93 3.57 5.20
N SER A 148 13.27 3.57 6.49
CA SER A 148 13.77 2.37 7.17
C SER A 148 12.67 1.38 7.58
N ASP A 149 12.19 1.44 8.81
CA ASP A 149 11.17 0.57 9.38
C ASP A 149 9.88 1.33 9.68
N THR A 150 8.77 0.59 9.77
CA THR A 150 7.49 1.16 10.21
C THR A 150 7.43 1.30 11.73
N LEU A 151 6.59 2.22 12.22
CA LEU A 151 6.26 2.31 13.65
C LEU A 151 5.71 1.00 14.18
N MET A 152 4.87 0.30 13.42
CA MET A 152 4.35 -1.02 13.77
C MET A 152 5.48 -2.01 14.04
N HIS A 153 6.51 -2.04 13.19
CA HIS A 153 7.67 -2.90 13.38
C HIS A 153 8.43 -2.55 14.66
N ARG A 154 8.69 -1.26 14.91
CA ARG A 154 9.44 -0.81 16.09
C ARG A 154 8.72 -1.14 17.41
N VAL A 155 7.42 -0.94 17.48
CA VAL A 155 6.66 -1.22 18.71
C VAL A 155 6.34 -2.71 18.85
N ASN A 156 6.05 -3.40 17.76
CA ASN A 156 5.60 -4.79 17.74
C ASN A 156 6.45 -5.68 16.80
N PRO A 157 7.76 -5.84 17.06
CA PRO A 157 8.68 -6.53 16.13
C PRO A 157 8.41 -8.04 16.00
N LYS A 158 7.58 -8.60 16.89
CA LYS A 158 7.16 -10.00 16.87
C LYS A 158 5.76 -10.21 16.27
N SER A 159 5.18 -9.18 15.65
CA SER A 159 3.84 -9.20 15.04
C SER A 159 2.77 -9.80 15.96
N ARG A 160 2.81 -9.46 17.25
CA ARG A 160 1.87 -9.98 18.24
C ARG A 160 0.49 -9.38 18.03
N MET A 161 -0.54 -10.16 18.31
CA MET A 161 -1.91 -9.66 18.34
C MET A 161 -2.09 -8.60 19.45
N LYS A 162 -3.04 -7.67 19.27
CA LYS A 162 -3.33 -6.53 20.18
C LYS A 162 -3.28 -6.87 21.67
N ARG A 163 -3.93 -7.96 22.10
CA ARG A 163 -3.93 -8.42 23.50
C ARG A 163 -2.53 -8.74 24.02
N ALA A 164 -1.71 -9.44 23.25
CA ALA A 164 -0.35 -9.83 23.65
C ALA A 164 0.66 -8.67 23.53
N PHE A 165 0.34 -7.64 22.73
CA PHE A 165 1.11 -6.41 22.61
C PHE A 165 0.97 -5.51 23.86
N ILE A 166 -0.25 -5.34 24.38
CA ILE A 166 -0.53 -4.50 25.58
C ILE A 166 0.30 -4.94 26.81
N TYR A 167 0.55 -6.25 26.96
CA TYR A 167 1.27 -6.79 28.12
C TYR A 167 2.81 -6.75 28.02
N ASP A 168 3.38 -6.56 26.82
CA ASP A 168 4.84 -6.67 26.58
C ASP A 168 5.37 -5.45 25.80
N GLY A 169 4.61 -4.35 25.82
CA GLY A 169 4.88 -3.15 25.05
C GLY A 169 6.25 -2.56 25.41
N ARG A 170 7.11 -2.42 24.40
CA ARG A 170 8.34 -1.65 24.54
C ARG A 170 8.01 -0.18 24.39
N ALA A 171 8.42 0.64 25.36
CA ALA A 171 8.35 2.08 25.21
C ALA A 171 9.30 2.52 24.08
N LEU A 172 8.78 3.32 23.15
CA LEU A 172 9.63 4.08 22.22
C LEU A 172 10.45 5.08 23.04
N LYS A 173 11.67 5.38 22.57
CA LYS A 173 12.38 6.55 23.06
C LYS A 173 11.64 7.78 22.53
N ASN A 174 11.36 8.74 23.41
CA ASN A 174 10.74 10.03 23.08
C ASN A 174 9.46 9.93 22.20
N PRO A 175 8.41 9.25 22.68
CA PRO A 175 7.17 9.11 21.91
C PRO A 175 6.53 10.46 21.56
N ASP A 176 6.74 11.50 22.37
CA ASP A 176 6.19 12.83 22.16
C ASP A 176 6.78 13.51 20.92
N ASP A 177 8.10 13.42 20.71
CA ASP A 177 8.78 14.02 19.56
C ASP A 177 8.33 13.37 18.24
N PHE A 178 8.24 12.04 18.26
CA PHE A 178 7.73 11.26 17.14
C PHE A 178 6.27 11.62 16.80
N LEU A 179 5.38 11.68 17.81
CA LEU A 179 3.96 12.02 17.63
C LEU A 179 3.80 13.45 17.13
N TYR A 180 4.67 14.36 17.58
CA TYR A 180 4.70 15.74 17.12
C TYR A 180 5.03 15.81 15.61
N GLY A 181 5.99 15.01 15.12
CA GLY A 181 6.27 14.89 13.69
C GLY A 181 5.07 14.40 12.88
N VAL A 182 4.39 13.34 13.35
CA VAL A 182 3.18 12.80 12.70
C VAL A 182 2.08 13.86 12.67
N GLU A 183 1.85 14.56 13.79
CA GLU A 183 0.85 15.62 13.90
C GLU A 183 1.14 16.77 12.92
N ARG A 184 2.41 17.16 12.76
CA ARG A 184 2.82 18.17 11.77
C ARG A 184 2.56 17.71 10.34
N GLY A 185 2.88 16.46 10.01
CA GLY A 185 2.56 15.88 8.71
C GLY A 185 1.05 15.89 8.42
N ILE A 186 0.22 15.50 9.39
CA ILE A 186 -1.25 15.54 9.27
C ILE A 186 -1.75 16.97 9.06
N ARG A 187 -1.28 17.94 9.87
CA ARG A 187 -1.65 19.35 9.72
C ARG A 187 -1.27 19.88 8.34
N HIS A 188 -0.11 19.48 7.83
CA HIS A 188 0.32 19.85 6.49
C HIS A 188 -0.64 19.30 5.42
N LEU A 189 -1.01 18.02 5.47
CA LEU A 189 -2.02 17.43 4.57
C LEU A 189 -3.34 18.22 4.63
N HIS A 190 -3.83 18.49 5.85
CA HIS A 190 -5.06 19.24 6.05
C HIS A 190 -4.97 20.66 5.47
N SER A 191 -3.81 21.32 5.57
CA SER A 191 -3.61 22.66 4.99
C SER A 191 -3.69 22.68 3.46
N LEU A 192 -3.46 21.53 2.81
CA LEU A 192 -3.62 21.32 1.37
C LEU A 192 -5.03 20.86 0.99
N GLY A 193 -5.96 20.76 1.95
CA GLY A 193 -7.30 20.25 1.74
C GLY A 193 -7.36 18.73 1.55
N LEU A 194 -6.33 18.00 2.00
CA LEU A 194 -6.24 16.55 1.90
C LEU A 194 -6.44 15.88 3.26
N VAL A 195 -7.12 14.74 3.29
CA VAL A 195 -7.26 13.86 4.44
C VAL A 195 -6.67 12.51 4.07
N HIS A 196 -5.78 11.96 4.91
CA HIS A 196 -5.11 10.69 4.61
C HIS A 196 -6.04 9.47 4.68
N ASN A 197 -7.03 9.51 5.58
CA ASN A 197 -8.04 8.46 5.86
C ASN A 197 -7.52 7.08 6.32
N ASP A 198 -6.21 6.89 6.48
CA ASP A 198 -5.64 5.61 6.91
C ASP A 198 -4.35 5.80 7.73
N ILE A 199 -4.35 6.75 8.67
CA ILE A 199 -3.23 6.92 9.60
C ILE A 199 -3.23 5.78 10.61
N ASN A 200 -2.20 4.95 10.56
CA ASN A 200 -1.95 3.86 11.50
C ASN A 200 -0.43 3.59 11.61
N PRO A 201 0.05 2.79 12.58
CA PRO A 201 1.48 2.55 12.78
C PRO A 201 2.20 1.86 11.61
N SER A 202 1.49 1.19 10.70
CA SER A 202 2.09 0.61 9.51
C SER A 202 2.34 1.66 8.43
N ASN A 203 1.58 2.77 8.44
CA ASN A 203 1.67 3.87 7.47
C ASN A 203 2.53 5.04 7.98
N ILE A 204 3.37 4.77 9.00
CA ILE A 204 4.35 5.72 9.51
C ILE A 204 5.70 5.02 9.54
N MET A 205 6.69 5.61 8.87
CA MET A 205 8.08 5.12 8.82
C MET A 205 9.04 6.15 9.42
N PHE A 206 10.31 5.78 9.49
CA PHE A 206 11.37 6.66 9.98
C PHE A 206 12.41 6.91 8.90
N ASP A 207 12.86 8.17 8.86
CA ASP A 207 14.04 8.55 8.10
C ASP A 207 15.29 8.39 8.98
N GLU A 208 16.24 7.57 8.51
CA GLU A 208 17.53 7.33 9.17
C GLU A 208 18.66 8.14 8.55
N ASP A 209 18.40 8.82 7.41
CA ASP A 209 19.41 9.59 6.68
C ASP A 209 19.52 11.05 7.19
N THR A 210 18.72 11.45 8.18
CA THR A 210 18.76 12.78 8.78
C THR A 210 19.62 12.84 10.05
N ASP A 211 20.40 13.91 10.21
CA ASP A 211 21.12 14.22 11.46
C ASP A 211 20.16 14.39 12.68
N GLU A 212 18.86 14.56 12.40
CA GLU A 212 17.77 14.46 13.36
C GLU A 212 17.38 12.99 13.51
N GLU A 213 17.84 12.31 14.56
CA GLU A 213 17.45 10.92 14.86
C GLU A 213 15.91 10.79 14.86
N ASP A 214 15.37 9.85 14.06
CA ASP A 214 13.97 9.41 14.07
C ASP A 214 12.90 10.41 13.58
N THR A 215 13.15 11.12 12.47
CA THR A 215 12.08 11.87 11.79
C THR A 215 10.97 10.92 11.34
N SER A 216 9.75 11.14 11.83
CA SER A 216 8.57 10.35 11.48
C SER A 216 7.97 10.80 10.16
N VAL A 217 7.76 9.85 9.25
CA VAL A 217 7.33 10.09 7.88
C VAL A 217 6.03 9.33 7.61
N ILE A 218 4.99 10.06 7.23
CA ILE A 218 3.72 9.49 6.79
C ILE A 218 3.90 8.96 5.36
N ILE A 219 3.50 7.71 5.14
CA ILE A 219 3.55 7.00 3.86
C ILE A 219 2.16 6.49 3.47
N ASP A 220 2.04 5.92 2.27
CA ASP A 220 0.84 5.24 1.75
C ASP A 220 -0.39 6.15 1.56
N PHE A 221 -0.49 6.78 0.39
CA PHE A 221 -1.55 7.76 0.10
C PHE A 221 -2.72 7.17 -0.70
N ASP A 222 -2.87 5.84 -0.76
CA ASP A 222 -3.94 5.18 -1.52
C ASP A 222 -5.36 5.63 -1.10
N SER A 223 -5.51 5.88 0.19
CA SER A 223 -6.78 6.29 0.81
C SER A 223 -6.90 7.79 0.97
N CYS A 224 -5.86 8.54 0.60
CA CYS A 224 -5.84 9.98 0.75
C CYS A 224 -6.83 10.63 -0.23
N ARG A 225 -7.67 11.54 0.26
CA ARG A 225 -8.70 12.22 -0.54
C ARG A 225 -8.79 13.70 -0.17
N PRO A 226 -9.15 14.57 -1.14
CA PRO A 226 -9.71 15.87 -0.86
C PRO A 226 -10.82 15.83 0.20
N VAL A 227 -10.86 16.84 1.07
CA VAL A 227 -11.92 16.99 2.07
C VAL A 227 -13.30 16.98 1.39
N GLY A 228 -14.18 16.11 1.87
CA GLY A 228 -15.57 15.98 1.39
C GLY A 228 -15.78 15.03 0.22
N GLU A 229 -14.72 14.42 -0.32
CA GLU A 229 -14.86 13.35 -1.32
C GLU A 229 -15.40 12.06 -0.68
N SER A 230 -16.13 11.27 -1.46
CA SER A 230 -16.68 9.97 -1.03
C SER A 230 -15.57 8.99 -0.64
N LEU A 231 -15.80 8.25 0.45
CA LEU A 231 -14.95 7.14 0.89
C LEU A 231 -15.49 5.77 0.45
N GLU A 232 -16.53 5.73 -0.39
CA GLU A 232 -17.05 4.49 -0.94
C GLU A 232 -15.97 3.72 -1.72
N GLY A 233 -15.76 2.46 -1.37
CA GLY A 233 -14.73 1.60 -1.98
C GLY A 233 -13.29 1.95 -1.60
N VAL A 234 -13.07 2.88 -0.67
CA VAL A 234 -11.73 3.23 -0.16
C VAL A 234 -11.33 2.26 0.95
N GLY A 235 -10.20 1.58 0.76
CA GLY A 235 -9.63 0.69 1.78
C GLY A 235 -9.17 1.48 3.00
N ARG A 236 -9.58 1.07 4.20
CA ARG A 236 -9.16 1.68 5.46
C ARG A 236 -8.86 0.57 6.46
N THR A 237 -7.91 0.80 7.36
CA THR A 237 -7.52 -0.21 8.35
C THR A 237 -8.57 -0.32 9.44
N PHE A 238 -9.20 -1.49 9.57
CA PHE A 238 -10.22 -1.77 10.60
C PHE A 238 -9.70 -1.41 12.02
N GLU A 239 -10.57 -0.81 12.85
CA GLU A 239 -10.25 -0.19 14.15
C GLU A 239 -9.38 1.08 14.13
N TRP A 240 -8.92 1.57 12.96
CA TRP A 240 -8.09 2.78 12.83
C TRP A 240 -8.79 3.95 12.14
N TYR A 241 -10.12 3.87 12.04
CA TYR A 241 -10.91 4.88 11.36
C TYR A 241 -12.28 5.06 12.04
N ASP A 242 -12.90 6.22 11.84
CA ASP A 242 -14.26 6.47 12.34
C ASP A 242 -15.30 5.81 11.41
N GLU A 243 -16.00 4.79 11.90
CA GLU A 243 -17.02 4.07 11.14
C GLU A 243 -18.27 4.91 10.81
N SER A 244 -18.44 6.05 11.47
CA SER A 244 -19.54 6.98 11.21
C SER A 244 -19.28 7.91 10.01
N VAL A 245 -18.06 7.88 9.46
CA VAL A 245 -17.60 8.69 8.32
C VAL A 245 -17.46 7.86 7.05
#